data_AF-A0A495Z7V5-F1
#
_entry.id   AF-A0A495Z7V5-F1
#
_cell.length_a   1.000
_cell.length_b   1.000
_cell.length_c   1.000
_cell.angle_alpha   90.00
_cell.angle_beta   90.00
_cell.angle_gamma   90.00
#
_symmetry.space_group_name_H-M   'P 1'
#
loop_
_entity.id
_entity.type
_entity.pdbx_description
1 polymer ?
#
loop_
_entity_poly.entity_id
_entity_poly.type
_entity_poly.pdbx_seq_one_letter_code
_entity_poly.pdbx_strand_id
1 'polypeptide(L)'
;MGNSVVLPDDFGNYLTIENAPQRFTEASEVAQKVTAAGVELHPNLDHAAIFCDPPYIVAGPLKQLGYVSGWDARCYPSPVDECDYINVSARLPEDSTERGNGWFDYVAVVHPVDDQALNHMLSQGYGNPFIHHLTWGIVPPERASASDFDYAGAVVRFMIGTRTVIADAIGDEPGTLIIALPQEVIDHPDFADALPTWVDGLDADQYQVESMQGGGFLIQFFVLTGGRIEVALRSGTTQTFNPKSVDKISKDEISAIQDDG
;
A
#
# COMPACT_ATOMS: atom_id res chain seq x y z
N MET A 1 10.85 22.83 7.15
CA MET A 1 9.49 23.10 6.64
C MET A 1 8.97 21.73 6.23
N GLY A 2 8.02 21.16 6.98
CA GLY A 2 7.51 19.83 6.64
C GLY A 2 6.85 19.89 5.27
N ASN A 3 7.14 18.91 4.40
CA ASN A 3 6.38 18.75 3.16
C ASN A 3 4.92 18.57 3.54
N SER A 4 4.04 19.47 3.09
CA SER A 4 2.61 19.27 3.29
C SER A 4 2.17 18.16 2.36
N VAL A 5 1.55 17.12 2.91
CA VAL A 5 0.83 16.15 2.10
C VAL A 5 -0.29 16.82 1.33
N VAL A 6 -0.61 16.29 0.15
CA VAL A 6 -1.63 16.81 -0.77
C VAL A 6 -2.61 15.69 -1.09
N LEU A 7 -3.89 16.02 -1.08
CA LEU A 7 -4.99 15.15 -1.48
C LEU A 7 -5.69 15.76 -2.71
N PRO A 8 -6.36 14.95 -3.55
CA PRO A 8 -7.02 15.46 -4.74
C PRO A 8 -8.29 16.27 -4.40
N ASP A 9 -8.22 17.59 -4.58
CA ASP A 9 -9.34 18.52 -4.34
C ASP A 9 -10.50 18.33 -5.34
N ASP A 10 -10.23 17.73 -6.49
CA ASP A 10 -11.17 17.51 -7.58
C ASP A 10 -11.63 16.05 -7.71
N PHE A 11 -11.35 15.20 -6.72
CA PHE A 11 -11.67 13.77 -6.73
C PHE A 11 -13.11 13.47 -7.17
N GLY A 12 -14.07 14.19 -6.59
CA GLY A 12 -15.50 14.04 -6.87
C GLY A 12 -15.93 14.41 -8.30
N ASN A 13 -15.07 15.10 -9.06
CA ASN A 13 -15.33 15.41 -10.47
C ASN A 13 -15.13 14.18 -11.38
N TYR A 14 -14.35 13.20 -10.92
CA TYR A 14 -13.98 12.02 -11.70
C TYR A 14 -14.56 10.73 -11.10
N LEU A 15 -14.49 10.57 -9.77
CA LEU A 15 -14.94 9.37 -9.07
C LEU A 15 -16.01 9.72 -8.03
N THR A 16 -17.15 9.05 -8.12
CA THR A 16 -18.20 9.11 -7.10
C THR A 16 -18.08 7.88 -6.20
N ILE A 17 -17.36 8.04 -5.08
CA ILE A 17 -17.18 7.01 -4.06
C ILE A 17 -17.68 7.55 -2.72
N GLU A 18 -18.67 6.89 -2.13
CA GLU A 18 -19.39 7.38 -0.95
C GLU A 18 -18.47 7.50 0.27
N ASN A 19 -17.59 6.51 0.50
CA ASN A 19 -16.69 6.51 1.64
C ASN A 19 -15.39 7.32 1.45
N ALA A 20 -15.19 7.99 0.30
CA ALA A 20 -13.95 8.72 0.03
C ALA A 20 -13.68 9.90 0.99
N PRO A 21 -14.66 10.74 1.37
CA PRO A 21 -14.41 11.83 2.33
C PRO A 21 -13.92 11.32 3.69
N GLN A 22 -14.45 10.19 4.16
CA GLN A 22 -13.99 9.56 5.40
C GLN A 22 -12.54 9.09 5.27
N ARG A 23 -12.23 8.36 4.17
CA ARG A 23 -10.89 7.83 3.90
C ARG A 23 -9.84 8.93 3.81
N PHE A 24 -10.17 10.04 3.17
CA PHE A 24 -9.30 11.22 3.10
C PHE A 24 -9.11 11.94 4.43
N THR A 25 -10.14 11.95 5.28
CA THR A 25 -10.02 12.49 6.63
C THR A 25 -9.04 11.65 7.46
N GLU A 26 -9.21 10.34 7.49
CA GLU A 26 -8.31 9.44 8.23
C GLU A 26 -6.87 9.51 7.67
N ALA A 27 -6.72 9.52 6.34
CA ALA A 27 -5.40 9.67 5.71
C ALA A 27 -4.72 10.98 6.13
N SER A 28 -5.46 12.09 6.16
CA SER A 28 -4.93 13.39 6.60
C SER A 28 -4.52 13.38 8.07
N GLU A 29 -5.34 12.79 8.94
CA GLU A 29 -5.06 12.67 10.37
C GLU A 29 -3.81 11.82 10.63
N VAL A 30 -3.68 10.68 9.94
CA VAL A 30 -2.48 9.84 9.98
C VAL A 30 -1.27 10.62 9.52
N ALA A 31 -1.33 11.26 8.35
CA ALA A 31 -0.21 12.03 7.81
C ALA A 31 0.25 13.14 8.76
N GLN A 32 -0.71 13.83 9.41
CA GLN A 32 -0.40 14.87 10.39
C GLN A 32 0.35 14.30 11.60
N LYS A 33 -0.13 13.19 12.18
CA LYS A 33 0.50 12.55 13.34
C LYS A 33 1.89 12.01 13.00
N VAL A 34 2.01 11.31 11.87
CA VAL A 34 3.25 10.70 11.37
C VAL A 34 4.30 11.77 11.07
N THR A 35 3.91 12.85 10.38
CA THR A 35 4.82 13.97 10.08
C THR A 35 5.23 14.72 11.35
N ALA A 36 4.30 14.92 12.30
CA ALA A 36 4.61 15.54 13.59
C ALA A 36 5.59 14.71 14.44
N ALA A 37 5.59 13.39 14.26
CA ALA A 37 6.54 12.47 14.88
C ALA A 37 7.91 12.42 14.18
N GLY A 38 8.08 13.17 13.07
CA GLY A 38 9.36 13.31 12.36
C GLY A 38 9.59 12.30 11.25
N VAL A 39 8.58 11.51 10.87
CA VAL A 39 8.65 10.63 9.70
C VAL A 39 8.39 11.42 8.44
N GLU A 40 9.25 11.29 7.44
CA GLU A 40 9.12 11.99 6.17
C GLU A 40 8.23 11.20 5.19
N LEU A 41 7.16 11.85 4.74
CA LEU A 41 6.24 11.33 3.73
C LEU A 41 6.48 11.98 2.37
N HIS A 42 6.23 11.23 1.31
CA HIS A 42 6.03 11.80 -0.01
C HIS A 42 4.80 12.74 0.01
N PRO A 43 4.78 13.79 -0.86
CA PRO A 43 3.67 14.73 -0.88
C PRO A 43 2.33 14.08 -1.22
N ASN A 44 2.33 13.07 -2.09
CA ASN A 44 1.12 12.37 -2.49
C ASN A 44 1.04 11.01 -1.79
N LEU A 45 -0.18 10.51 -1.69
CA LEU A 45 -0.44 9.10 -1.41
C LEU A 45 0.25 8.22 -2.48
N ASP A 46 0.89 7.15 -2.03
CA ASP A 46 1.50 6.16 -2.93
C ASP A 46 0.38 5.40 -3.67
N HIS A 47 -0.57 4.86 -2.92
CA HIS A 47 -1.50 3.87 -3.45
C HIS A 47 -2.93 4.02 -2.92
N ALA A 48 -3.92 3.63 -3.73
CA ALA A 48 -5.30 3.44 -3.31
C ALA A 48 -5.85 2.09 -3.82
N ALA A 49 -6.44 1.28 -2.94
CA ALA A 49 -7.20 0.09 -3.32
C ALA A 49 -8.69 0.40 -3.39
N ILE A 50 -9.29 0.24 -4.58
CA ILE A 50 -10.68 0.61 -4.85
C ILE A 50 -11.43 -0.63 -5.34
N PHE A 51 -12.40 -1.07 -4.56
CA PHE A 51 -13.27 -2.19 -4.87
C PHE A 51 -14.45 -1.71 -5.72
N CYS A 52 -14.75 -2.45 -6.78
CA CYS A 52 -15.80 -2.07 -7.71
C CYS A 52 -16.31 -3.23 -8.56
N ASP A 53 -17.57 -3.16 -8.94
CA ASP A 53 -18.15 -3.98 -10.01
C ASP A 53 -19.24 -3.20 -10.76
N PRO A 54 -19.17 -3.05 -12.10
CA PRO A 54 -18.12 -3.51 -13.00
C PRO A 54 -16.86 -2.61 -12.94
N PRO A 55 -15.66 -3.14 -13.28
CA PRO A 55 -14.40 -2.41 -13.09
C PRO A 55 -14.26 -1.10 -13.88
N TYR A 56 -15.02 -0.95 -14.98
CA TYR A 56 -14.93 0.26 -15.82
C TYR A 56 -15.43 1.53 -15.11
N ILE A 57 -16.23 1.41 -14.04
CA ILE A 57 -16.75 2.58 -13.30
C ILE A 57 -15.63 3.32 -12.56
N VAL A 58 -14.51 2.63 -12.26
CA VAL A 58 -13.30 3.21 -11.69
C VAL A 58 -12.22 3.38 -12.77
N ALA A 59 -11.94 2.32 -13.54
CA ALA A 59 -10.86 2.35 -14.53
C ALA A 59 -11.09 3.37 -15.66
N GLY A 60 -12.34 3.61 -16.06
CA GLY A 60 -12.70 4.58 -17.09
C GLY A 60 -12.32 6.01 -16.70
N PRO A 61 -12.82 6.53 -15.56
CA PRO A 61 -12.42 7.85 -15.05
C PRO A 61 -10.91 7.99 -14.79
N LEU A 62 -10.25 6.98 -14.21
CA LEU A 62 -8.80 7.00 -14.01
C LEU A 62 -8.05 7.18 -15.33
N LYS A 63 -8.50 6.52 -16.41
CA LYS A 63 -7.91 6.70 -17.74
C LYS A 63 -8.10 8.12 -18.28
N GLN A 64 -9.19 8.81 -17.94
CA GLN A 64 -9.42 10.21 -18.33
C GLN A 64 -8.44 11.16 -17.62
N LEU A 65 -8.05 10.83 -16.39
CA LEU A 65 -6.99 11.52 -15.61
C LEU A 65 -5.57 11.21 -16.09
N GLY A 66 -5.41 10.26 -17.03
CA GLY A 66 -4.11 9.89 -17.59
C GLY A 66 -3.43 8.71 -16.89
N TYR A 67 -4.12 7.98 -16.01
CA TYR A 67 -3.58 6.73 -15.48
C TYR A 67 -3.34 5.71 -16.60
N VAL A 68 -2.21 5.02 -16.49
CA VAL A 68 -1.81 3.92 -17.36
C VAL A 68 -2.13 2.59 -16.67
N SER A 69 -3.21 1.94 -17.11
CA SER A 69 -3.54 0.57 -16.66
C SER A 69 -2.53 -0.44 -17.18
N GLY A 70 -2.22 -1.46 -16.38
CA GLY A 70 -1.27 -2.52 -16.77
C GLY A 70 0.19 -2.08 -16.80
N TRP A 71 0.52 -0.97 -16.11
CA TRP A 71 1.91 -0.60 -15.81
C TRP A 71 2.64 -1.76 -15.16
N ASP A 72 1.98 -2.37 -14.17
CA ASP A 72 2.30 -3.70 -13.71
C ASP A 72 1.46 -4.70 -14.52
N ALA A 73 2.10 -5.41 -15.46
CA ALA A 73 1.43 -6.33 -16.38
C ALA A 73 0.88 -7.60 -15.69
N ARG A 74 1.00 -7.71 -14.36
CA ARG A 74 0.49 -8.82 -13.58
C ARG A 74 -0.93 -8.51 -13.08
N CYS A 75 -1.82 -9.50 -13.21
CA CYS A 75 -3.07 -9.54 -12.47
C CYS A 75 -2.84 -10.36 -11.20
N TYR A 76 -3.22 -9.79 -10.07
CA TYR A 76 -3.01 -10.41 -8.76
C TYR A 76 -4.33 -10.98 -8.26
N PRO A 77 -4.42 -12.30 -8.04
CA PRO A 77 -5.44 -12.86 -7.16
C PRO A 77 -5.28 -12.23 -5.78
N SER A 78 -6.39 -11.75 -5.22
CA SER A 78 -6.44 -11.08 -3.94
C SER A 78 -7.51 -11.76 -3.08
N PRO A 79 -7.18 -12.84 -2.34
CA PRO A 79 -8.15 -13.52 -1.47
C PRO A 79 -8.49 -12.67 -0.24
N VAL A 80 -9.64 -12.00 -0.24
CA VAL A 80 -10.10 -11.18 0.90
C VAL A 80 -11.29 -11.87 1.53
N ASP A 81 -11.24 -12.13 2.84
CA ASP A 81 -12.26 -12.88 3.59
C ASP A 81 -12.70 -14.18 2.89
N GLU A 82 -11.73 -15.01 2.48
CA GLU A 82 -11.98 -16.27 1.75
C GLU A 82 -12.67 -16.12 0.37
N CYS A 83 -12.75 -14.89 -0.15
CA CYS A 83 -13.34 -14.58 -1.45
C CYS A 83 -12.27 -14.15 -2.47
N ASP A 84 -12.44 -14.57 -3.72
CA ASP A 84 -11.48 -14.30 -4.78
C ASP A 84 -11.75 -12.96 -5.49
N TYR A 85 -10.78 -12.05 -5.43
CA TYR A 85 -10.75 -10.80 -6.19
C TYR A 85 -9.56 -10.75 -7.15
N ILE A 86 -9.62 -9.83 -8.11
CA ILE A 86 -8.49 -9.49 -9.00
C ILE A 86 -8.15 -8.02 -8.85
N ASN A 87 -6.86 -7.73 -8.67
CA ASN A 87 -6.33 -6.36 -8.72
C ASN A 87 -5.80 -6.06 -10.12
N VAL A 88 -6.36 -5.02 -10.73
CA VAL A 88 -5.83 -4.41 -11.96
C VAL A 88 -5.06 -3.14 -11.60
N SER A 89 -3.76 -3.16 -11.85
CA SER A 89 -2.89 -2.02 -11.54
C SER A 89 -3.11 -0.86 -12.50
N ALA A 90 -3.02 0.35 -11.96
CA ALA A 90 -2.86 1.58 -12.74
C ALA A 90 -1.83 2.49 -12.08
N ARG A 91 -1.07 3.22 -12.89
CA ARG A 91 -0.07 4.20 -12.43
C ARG A 91 -0.30 5.54 -13.08
N LEU A 92 -0.15 6.61 -12.33
CA LEU A 92 -0.08 7.97 -12.87
C LEU A 92 1.37 8.28 -13.28
N PRO A 93 1.63 8.74 -14.53
CA PRO A 93 2.97 9.12 -14.96
C PRO A 93 3.61 10.20 -14.07
N GLU A 94 4.93 10.15 -13.89
CA GLU A 94 5.67 11.09 -13.01
C GLU A 94 5.56 12.55 -13.44
N ASP A 95 5.38 12.79 -14.75
CA ASP A 95 5.22 14.09 -15.39
C ASP A 95 3.75 14.52 -15.51
N SER A 96 2.82 13.76 -14.93
CA SER A 96 1.39 14.08 -14.95
C SER A 96 1.08 15.36 -14.15
N THR A 97 0.22 16.20 -14.71
CA THR A 97 -0.34 17.36 -14.02
C THR A 97 -1.20 16.95 -12.82
N GLU A 98 -1.92 15.83 -12.93
CA GLU A 98 -2.80 15.35 -11.86
C GLU A 98 -2.03 14.89 -10.63
N ARG A 99 -0.78 14.46 -10.82
CA ARG A 99 0.13 14.19 -9.72
C ARG A 99 0.43 15.47 -8.96
N GLY A 100 0.61 16.60 -9.65
CA GLY A 100 0.73 17.91 -9.00
C GLY A 100 -0.52 18.36 -8.24
N ASN A 101 -1.69 17.80 -8.56
CA ASN A 101 -2.97 18.06 -7.91
C ASN A 101 -3.27 17.10 -6.75
N GLY A 102 -2.31 16.24 -6.35
CA GLY A 102 -2.46 15.33 -5.21
C GLY A 102 -3.06 13.98 -5.50
N TRP A 103 -3.30 13.63 -6.77
CA TRP A 103 -3.77 12.28 -7.13
C TRP A 103 -2.73 11.21 -6.78
N PHE A 104 -3.22 10.02 -6.38
CA PHE A 104 -2.38 8.90 -5.95
C PHE A 104 -1.45 8.44 -7.07
N ASP A 105 -0.21 8.05 -6.74
CA ASP A 105 0.74 7.59 -7.76
C ASP A 105 0.30 6.24 -8.38
N TYR A 106 -0.36 5.39 -7.58
CA TYR A 106 -0.81 4.05 -7.96
C TYR A 106 -2.24 3.76 -7.52
N VAL A 107 -2.95 2.91 -8.28
CA VAL A 107 -4.29 2.43 -7.93
C VAL A 107 -4.43 0.93 -8.20
N ALA A 108 -5.02 0.20 -7.24
CA ALA A 108 -5.61 -1.11 -7.47
C ALA A 108 -7.10 -0.95 -7.78
N VAL A 109 -7.49 -1.29 -9.02
CA VAL A 109 -8.90 -1.50 -9.35
C VAL A 109 -9.21 -2.96 -9.01
N VAL A 110 -9.86 -3.16 -7.86
CA VAL A 110 -10.18 -4.47 -7.30
C VAL A 110 -11.59 -4.86 -7.71
N HIS A 111 -11.75 -6.04 -8.30
CA HIS A 111 -13.07 -6.52 -8.70
C HIS A 111 -13.27 -8.00 -8.36
N PRO A 112 -14.50 -8.42 -8.02
CA PRO A 112 -14.80 -9.81 -7.69
C PRO A 112 -14.59 -10.73 -8.90
N VAL A 113 -14.21 -11.98 -8.63
CA VAL A 113 -14.06 -13.03 -9.66
C VAL A 113 -15.37 -13.79 -9.87
N ASP A 114 -16.17 -13.95 -8.82
CA ASP A 114 -17.42 -14.71 -8.83
C ASP A 114 -18.53 -14.07 -8.00
N ASP A 115 -19.70 -14.72 -7.97
CA ASP A 115 -20.87 -14.25 -7.23
C ASP A 115 -20.62 -14.21 -5.71
N GLN A 116 -19.77 -15.09 -5.17
CA GLN A 116 -19.47 -15.10 -3.74
C GLN A 116 -18.68 -13.84 -3.37
N ALA A 117 -17.62 -13.52 -4.10
CA ALA A 117 -16.86 -12.29 -3.92
C ALA A 117 -17.71 -11.04 -4.15
N LEU A 118 -18.57 -11.04 -5.17
CA LEU A 118 -19.47 -9.90 -5.41
C LEU A 118 -20.43 -9.67 -4.23
N ASN A 119 -21.08 -10.74 -3.75
CA ASN A 119 -22.00 -10.63 -2.62
C ASN A 119 -21.27 -10.22 -1.34
N HIS A 120 -20.07 -10.74 -1.10
CA HIS A 120 -19.24 -10.35 0.05
C HIS A 120 -18.92 -8.87 0.01
N MET A 121 -18.37 -8.39 -1.11
CA MET A 121 -18.05 -6.99 -1.36
C MET A 121 -19.24 -6.06 -1.08
N LEU A 122 -20.42 -6.40 -1.59
CA LEU A 122 -21.62 -5.59 -1.41
C LEU A 122 -22.20 -5.67 0.00
N SER A 123 -21.97 -6.78 0.73
CA SER A 123 -22.51 -6.98 2.08
C SER A 123 -21.88 -6.06 3.14
N GLN A 124 -20.70 -5.49 2.85
CA GLN A 124 -19.99 -4.55 3.72
C GLN A 124 -20.70 -3.20 3.88
N GLY A 125 -21.59 -2.84 2.94
CA GLY A 125 -22.38 -1.61 3.03
C GLY A 125 -21.64 -0.30 2.68
N TYR A 126 -20.39 -0.36 2.18
CA TYR A 126 -19.63 0.83 1.76
C TYR A 126 -20.01 1.39 0.38
N GLY A 127 -20.98 0.75 -0.30
CA GLY A 127 -21.38 1.10 -1.66
C GLY A 127 -20.53 0.42 -2.72
N ASN A 128 -20.66 0.90 -3.95
CA ASN A 128 -19.94 0.39 -5.11
C ASN A 128 -19.81 1.52 -6.15
N PRO A 129 -18.60 2.05 -6.41
CA PRO A 129 -17.31 1.62 -5.85
C PRO A 129 -17.06 2.11 -4.40
N PHE A 130 -16.09 1.49 -3.71
CA PHE A 130 -15.59 1.97 -2.41
C PHE A 130 -14.05 1.89 -2.29
N ILE A 131 -13.46 2.79 -1.50
CA ILE A 131 -12.03 2.73 -1.16
C ILE A 131 -11.84 1.79 0.04
N HIS A 132 -11.07 0.74 -0.16
CA HIS A 132 -10.71 -0.20 0.89
C HIS A 132 -9.60 0.38 1.79
N HIS A 133 -8.50 0.83 1.18
CA HIS A 133 -7.46 1.53 1.92
C HIS A 133 -6.72 2.55 1.05
N LEU A 134 -6.03 3.46 1.75
CA LEU A 134 -5.08 4.43 1.20
C LEU A 134 -3.71 4.22 1.82
N THR A 135 -2.67 4.35 1.00
CA THR A 135 -1.28 4.13 1.42
C THR A 135 -0.48 5.42 1.29
N TRP A 136 0.15 5.87 2.38
CA TRP A 136 1.14 6.96 2.32
C TRP A 136 2.52 6.44 1.96
N GLY A 137 3.21 7.16 1.06
CA GLY A 137 4.59 6.86 0.71
C GLY A 137 5.57 7.39 1.76
N ILE A 138 6.42 6.52 2.30
CA ILE A 138 7.55 6.87 3.17
C ILE A 138 8.77 7.15 2.29
N VAL A 139 9.45 8.27 2.54
CA VAL A 139 10.68 8.60 1.81
C VAL A 139 11.79 7.61 2.23
N PRO A 140 12.35 6.81 1.29
CA PRO A 140 13.41 5.87 1.63
C PRO A 140 14.72 6.58 1.99
N PRO A 141 15.57 5.98 2.85
CA PRO A 141 16.94 6.47 3.02
C PRO A 141 17.69 6.39 1.69
N GLU A 142 18.63 7.31 1.47
CA GLU A 142 19.44 7.29 0.24
C GLU A 142 20.23 5.99 0.11
N ARG A 143 20.15 5.36 -1.07
CA ARG A 143 20.88 4.12 -1.37
C ARG A 143 22.40 4.30 -1.45
N ALA A 144 22.87 5.50 -1.77
CA ALA A 144 24.28 5.78 -2.06
C ALA A 144 24.88 4.72 -3.02
N SER A 145 26.10 4.23 -2.77
CA SER A 145 26.77 3.19 -3.54
C SER A 145 26.58 1.78 -2.97
N ALA A 146 25.53 1.55 -2.17
CA ALA A 146 25.29 0.26 -1.52
C ALA A 146 24.83 -0.82 -2.54
N SER A 147 25.23 -2.07 -2.28
CA SER A 147 24.68 -3.23 -2.97
C SER A 147 23.19 -3.39 -2.64
N ASP A 148 22.42 -4.14 -3.44
CA ASP A 148 21.02 -4.42 -3.12
C ASP A 148 20.87 -5.14 -1.77
N PHE A 149 21.82 -6.02 -1.42
CA PHE A 149 21.82 -6.73 -0.14
C PHE A 149 22.07 -5.78 1.06
N ASP A 150 23.09 -4.92 0.96
CA ASP A 150 23.38 -3.94 2.02
C ASP A 150 22.24 -2.92 2.17
N TYR A 151 21.69 -2.49 1.03
CA TYR A 151 20.57 -1.56 1.01
C TYR A 151 19.30 -2.20 1.59
N ALA A 152 19.01 -3.47 1.29
CA ALA A 152 17.90 -4.21 1.90
C ALA A 152 17.96 -4.16 3.42
N GLY A 153 19.11 -4.50 4.00
CA GLY A 153 19.29 -4.42 5.45
C GLY A 153 19.11 -3.02 6.01
N ALA A 154 19.53 -1.98 5.28
CA ALA A 154 19.33 -0.59 5.68
C ALA A 154 17.84 -0.18 5.66
N VAL A 155 17.12 -0.48 4.58
CA VAL A 155 15.70 -0.09 4.45
C VAL A 155 14.79 -0.89 5.38
N VAL A 156 15.09 -2.18 5.64
CA VAL A 156 14.32 -3.00 6.59
C VAL A 156 14.44 -2.44 8.01
N ARG A 157 15.66 -2.18 8.49
CA ARG A 157 15.88 -1.59 9.82
C ARG A 157 15.27 -0.19 9.93
N PHE A 158 15.37 0.61 8.87
CA PHE A 158 14.73 1.92 8.80
C PHE A 158 13.21 1.82 8.94
N MET A 159 12.57 0.88 8.24
CA MET A 159 11.12 0.68 8.32
C MET A 159 10.66 0.13 9.66
N ILE A 160 11.45 -0.69 10.35
CA ILE A 160 11.15 -1.13 11.72
C ILE A 160 11.17 0.06 12.68
N GLY A 161 12.21 0.88 12.63
CA GLY A 161 12.27 2.10 13.44
C GLY A 161 11.11 3.05 13.14
N THR A 162 10.78 3.21 11.85
CA THR A 162 9.64 4.01 11.40
C THR A 162 8.32 3.44 11.91
N ARG A 163 8.15 2.11 11.88
CA ARG A 163 6.97 1.41 12.41
C ARG A 163 6.75 1.67 13.88
N THR A 164 7.80 1.66 14.71
CA THR A 164 7.71 2.03 16.12
C THR A 164 7.29 3.49 16.31
N VAL A 165 7.93 4.43 15.60
CA VAL A 165 7.60 5.86 15.70
C VAL A 165 6.15 6.13 15.30
N ILE A 166 5.67 5.48 14.23
CA ILE A 166 4.29 5.61 13.76
C ILE A 166 3.31 5.00 14.78
N ALA A 167 3.59 3.81 15.30
CA ALA A 167 2.76 3.18 16.33
C ALA A 167 2.54 4.10 17.54
N ASP A 168 3.63 4.67 18.06
CA ASP A 168 3.59 5.59 19.21
C ASP A 168 2.81 6.87 18.88
N ALA A 169 2.95 7.40 17.67
CA ALA A 169 2.29 8.63 17.24
C ALA A 169 0.78 8.46 16.98
N ILE A 170 0.40 7.31 16.42
CA ILE A 170 -0.99 6.96 16.15
C ILE A 170 -1.70 6.54 17.43
N GLY A 171 -1.00 5.80 18.30
CA GLY A 171 -1.55 5.18 19.50
C GLY A 171 -2.27 3.86 19.22
N ASP A 172 -1.88 3.15 18.16
CA ASP A 172 -2.47 1.87 17.72
C ASP A 172 -1.37 0.85 17.40
N GLU A 173 -1.70 -0.45 17.45
CA GLU A 173 -0.78 -1.51 17.10
C GLU A 173 -0.65 -1.60 15.57
N PRO A 174 0.56 -1.42 15.00
CA PRO A 174 0.74 -1.53 13.57
C PRO A 174 0.58 -2.98 13.11
N GLY A 175 0.06 -3.16 11.91
CA GLY A 175 -0.09 -4.46 11.27
C GLY A 175 1.24 -5.16 10.98
N THR A 176 1.15 -6.36 10.40
CA THR A 176 2.32 -7.16 9.98
C THR A 176 3.23 -6.37 9.04
N LEU A 177 4.53 -6.35 9.31
CA LEU A 177 5.53 -5.74 8.43
C LEU A 177 5.81 -6.65 7.23
N ILE A 178 5.41 -6.20 6.06
CA ILE A 178 5.66 -6.90 4.80
C ILE A 178 6.97 -6.41 4.21
N ILE A 179 7.91 -7.32 3.99
CA ILE A 179 9.28 -7.05 3.51
C ILE A 179 9.44 -7.70 2.13
N ALA A 180 9.11 -6.96 1.09
CA ALA A 180 9.21 -7.42 -0.29
C ALA A 180 10.55 -7.00 -0.90
N LEU A 181 11.40 -7.98 -1.21
CA LEU A 181 12.79 -7.79 -1.64
C LEU A 181 13.04 -8.41 -3.02
N PRO A 182 14.03 -7.92 -3.79
CA PRO A 182 14.46 -8.59 -5.00
C PRO A 182 14.87 -10.05 -4.71
N GLN A 183 14.58 -10.96 -5.63
CA GLN A 183 14.93 -12.39 -5.46
C GLN A 183 16.43 -12.59 -5.20
N GLU A 184 17.29 -11.80 -5.84
CA GLU A 184 18.74 -11.86 -5.65
C GLU A 184 19.21 -11.51 -4.23
N VAL A 185 18.42 -10.74 -3.47
CA VAL A 185 18.70 -10.45 -2.06
C VAL A 185 18.32 -11.65 -1.19
N ILE A 186 17.17 -12.27 -1.48
CA ILE A 186 16.67 -13.45 -0.76
C ILE A 186 17.58 -14.66 -1.00
N ASP A 187 18.04 -14.82 -2.24
CA ASP A 187 18.96 -15.91 -2.65
C ASP A 187 20.41 -15.65 -2.21
N HIS A 188 20.71 -14.50 -1.60
CA HIS A 188 22.07 -14.17 -1.17
C HIS A 188 22.54 -15.16 -0.10
N PRO A 189 23.79 -15.69 -0.18
CA PRO A 189 24.29 -16.70 0.76
C PRO A 189 24.19 -16.30 2.24
N ASP A 190 24.37 -15.00 2.51
CA ASP A 190 24.36 -14.46 3.88
C ASP A 190 22.95 -14.07 4.35
N PHE A 191 21.90 -14.22 3.55
CA PHE A 191 20.55 -13.75 3.87
C PHE A 191 20.00 -14.37 5.16
N ALA A 192 20.14 -15.69 5.32
CA ALA A 192 19.63 -16.40 6.48
C ALA A 192 20.29 -15.96 7.80
N ASP A 193 21.58 -15.60 7.75
CA ASP A 193 22.33 -15.13 8.91
C ASP A 193 22.11 -13.63 9.17
N ALA A 194 21.86 -12.84 8.12
CA ALA A 194 21.65 -11.41 8.21
C ALA A 194 20.21 -11.04 8.65
N LEU A 195 19.20 -11.79 8.18
CA LEU A 195 17.79 -11.48 8.41
C LEU A 195 17.44 -11.31 9.89
N PRO A 196 17.84 -12.18 10.84
CA PRO A 196 17.56 -12.00 12.26
C PRO A 196 18.08 -10.67 12.82
N THR A 197 19.18 -10.15 12.27
CA THR A 197 19.73 -8.84 12.67
C THR A 197 18.96 -7.68 12.00
N TRP A 198 18.41 -7.90 10.81
CA TRP A 198 17.62 -6.88 10.11
C TRP A 198 16.26 -6.67 10.77
N VAL A 199 15.65 -7.76 11.25
CA VAL A 199 14.32 -7.76 11.89
C VAL A 199 14.38 -7.76 13.42
N ASP A 200 15.51 -7.35 13.99
CA ASP A 200 15.70 -7.30 15.44
C ASP A 200 14.58 -6.51 16.12
N GLY A 201 14.04 -7.06 17.20
CA GLY A 201 12.90 -6.49 17.93
C GLY A 201 11.51 -6.87 17.39
N LEU A 202 11.41 -7.69 16.34
CA LEU A 202 10.14 -8.26 15.88
C LEU A 202 10.06 -9.76 16.16
N ASP A 203 8.89 -10.21 16.60
CA ASP A 203 8.53 -11.63 16.65
C ASP A 203 8.25 -12.18 15.24
N ALA A 204 8.36 -13.51 15.08
CA ALA A 204 8.23 -14.17 13.78
C ALA A 204 6.85 -14.05 13.13
N ASP A 205 5.82 -13.65 13.87
CA ASP A 205 4.46 -13.39 13.39
C ASP A 205 4.19 -11.90 13.10
N GLN A 206 5.15 -11.02 13.38
CA GLN A 206 5.05 -9.58 13.16
C GLN A 206 5.66 -9.14 11.82
N TYR A 207 6.32 -10.03 11.08
CA TYR A 207 6.85 -9.74 9.75
C TYR A 207 6.70 -10.92 8.79
N GLN A 208 6.74 -10.59 7.50
CA GLN A 208 6.71 -11.54 6.40
C GLN A 208 7.72 -11.08 5.34
N VAL A 209 8.50 -12.01 4.80
CA VAL A 209 9.46 -11.75 3.71
C VAL A 209 8.90 -12.30 2.42
N GLU A 210 8.87 -11.47 1.38
CA GLU A 210 8.33 -11.81 0.07
C GLU A 210 9.31 -11.49 -1.07
N SER A 211 9.22 -12.26 -2.15
CA SER A 211 10.07 -12.07 -3.34
C SER A 211 9.41 -11.20 -4.40
N MET A 212 9.99 -10.02 -4.64
CA MET A 212 9.57 -9.05 -5.64
C MET A 212 10.00 -9.47 -7.05
N GLN A 213 9.04 -9.46 -7.98
CA GLN A 213 9.31 -9.78 -9.39
C GLN A 213 9.42 -8.52 -10.27
N GLY A 214 8.99 -7.36 -9.78
CA GLY A 214 9.18 -6.08 -10.48
C GLY A 214 10.51 -5.38 -10.17
N GLY A 215 11.47 -6.13 -9.60
CA GLY A 215 12.72 -5.60 -9.05
C GLY A 215 12.48 -4.67 -7.86
N GLY A 216 13.56 -4.08 -7.34
CA GLY A 216 13.50 -3.06 -6.29
C GLY A 216 12.87 -3.55 -4.98
N PHE A 217 12.45 -2.59 -4.15
CA PHE A 217 12.04 -2.82 -2.77
C PHE A 217 10.64 -2.26 -2.54
N LEU A 218 9.81 -3.00 -1.81
CA LEU A 218 8.54 -2.54 -1.28
C LEU A 218 8.42 -3.05 0.16
N ILE A 219 8.36 -2.15 1.13
CA ILE A 219 8.21 -2.49 2.54
C ILE A 219 7.01 -1.73 3.08
N GLN A 220 6.03 -2.40 3.66
CA GLN A 220 4.75 -1.78 4.02
C GLN A 220 4.11 -2.41 5.26
N PHE A 221 3.19 -1.67 5.89
CA PHE A 221 2.35 -2.16 6.98
C PHE A 221 1.13 -1.25 7.18
N PHE A 222 0.05 -1.81 7.72
CA PHE A 222 -1.14 -1.06 8.12
C PHE A 222 -0.90 -0.30 9.42
N VAL A 223 -1.38 0.94 9.48
CA VAL A 223 -1.19 1.82 10.64
C VAL A 223 -2.44 1.98 11.50
N LEU A 224 -3.60 1.62 10.98
CA LEU A 224 -4.86 1.60 11.73
C LEU A 224 -5.45 0.20 11.74
N THR A 225 -5.94 -0.20 12.90
CA THR A 225 -6.80 -1.39 13.04
C THR A 225 -7.98 -1.30 12.04
N GLY A 226 -8.34 -2.45 11.45
CA GLY A 226 -9.35 -2.53 10.38
C GLY A 226 -8.81 -2.25 8.97
N GLY A 227 -7.48 -2.14 8.80
CA GLY A 227 -6.86 -2.20 7.47
C GLY A 227 -7.13 -0.97 6.58
N ARG A 228 -7.42 0.18 7.19
CA ARG A 228 -7.95 1.37 6.48
C ARG A 228 -6.87 2.29 5.89
N ILE A 229 -5.75 2.43 6.59
CA ILE A 229 -4.61 3.25 6.18
C ILE A 229 -3.33 2.42 6.29
N GLU A 230 -2.51 2.49 5.26
CA GLU A 230 -1.22 1.83 5.15
C GLU A 230 -0.10 2.87 4.99
N VAL A 231 1.13 2.47 5.30
CA VAL A 231 2.33 3.18 4.86
C VAL A 231 3.23 2.23 4.08
N ALA A 232 3.88 2.73 3.04
CA ALA A 232 4.79 1.96 2.21
C ALA A 232 6.05 2.74 1.86
N LEU A 233 7.19 2.07 1.92
CA LEU A 233 8.46 2.51 1.35
C LEU A 233 8.67 1.77 0.04
N ARG A 234 8.75 2.53 -1.06
CA ARG A 234 8.99 2.01 -2.41
C ARG A 234 10.31 2.53 -2.95
N SER A 235 11.14 1.65 -3.49
CA SER A 235 12.42 2.04 -4.10
C SER A 235 12.76 1.21 -5.32
N GLY A 236 12.76 1.83 -6.50
CA GLY A 236 13.28 1.22 -7.74
C GLY A 236 12.49 0.02 -8.25
N THR A 237 11.22 -0.11 -7.90
CA THR A 237 10.35 -1.20 -8.35
C THR A 237 9.30 -0.71 -9.35
N THR A 238 8.96 -1.55 -10.32
CA THR A 238 7.80 -1.35 -11.20
C THR A 238 6.55 -2.06 -10.70
N GLN A 239 6.69 -2.88 -9.66
CA GLN A 239 5.61 -3.62 -9.05
C GLN A 239 4.71 -2.68 -8.25
N THR A 240 3.40 -2.76 -8.43
CA THR A 240 2.47 -1.91 -7.66
C THR A 240 2.16 -2.51 -6.29
N PHE A 241 1.87 -3.82 -6.26
CA PHE A 241 1.39 -4.53 -5.06
C PHE A 241 2.40 -5.56 -4.60
N ASN A 242 2.37 -5.94 -3.33
CA ASN A 242 3.21 -7.02 -2.82
C ASN A 242 3.01 -8.35 -3.61
N PRO A 243 4.04 -9.21 -3.76
CA PRO A 243 3.96 -10.45 -4.54
C PRO A 243 2.93 -11.43 -4.00
N LYS A 244 2.38 -12.22 -4.93
CA LYS A 244 1.48 -13.39 -4.80
C LYS A 244 1.66 -14.22 -3.52
N SER A 245 0.55 -14.54 -2.86
CA SER A 245 -0.04 -15.90 -2.88
C SER A 245 -1.39 -15.92 -2.17
N VAL A 246 -2.24 -16.84 -2.60
CA VAL A 246 -3.57 -17.19 -2.07
C VAL A 246 -3.55 -17.58 -0.58
N ASP A 247 -2.35 -17.66 0.02
CA ASP A 247 -2.07 -18.25 1.33
C ASP A 247 -1.68 -17.28 2.44
N LYS A 248 -1.57 -15.96 2.20
CA LYS A 248 -1.39 -14.94 3.26
C LYS A 248 -1.32 -13.54 2.65
N ILE A 249 -2.49 -12.99 2.38
CA ILE A 249 -2.73 -11.56 2.62
C ILE A 249 -2.44 -11.31 4.11
N SER A 250 -1.85 -10.16 4.48
CA SER A 250 -1.58 -9.90 5.90
C SER A 250 -2.88 -10.07 6.71
N LYS A 251 -2.82 -10.50 7.98
CA LYS A 251 -4.03 -10.64 8.81
C LYS A 251 -4.88 -9.36 8.87
N ASP A 252 -4.28 -8.23 8.51
CA ASP A 252 -4.88 -6.90 8.53
C ASP A 252 -5.45 -6.48 7.16
N GLU A 253 -4.99 -7.08 6.06
CA GLU A 253 -5.54 -6.90 4.70
C GLU A 253 -6.67 -7.89 4.39
N ILE A 254 -6.80 -8.98 5.15
CA ILE A 254 -7.78 -10.06 4.86
C ILE A 254 -9.21 -9.68 5.18
N SER A 255 -9.48 -8.54 5.83
CA SER A 255 -10.85 -8.17 6.14
C SER A 255 -11.31 -6.93 5.38
N ALA A 256 -12.37 -7.12 4.62
CA ALA A 256 -13.18 -6.02 4.10
C ALA A 256 -14.01 -5.35 5.20
N ILE A 257 -14.06 -5.91 6.42
CA ILE A 257 -14.79 -5.34 7.56
C ILE A 257 -13.93 -4.24 8.18
N GLN A 258 -14.41 -3.00 8.10
CA GLN A 258 -13.69 -1.81 8.55
C GLN A 258 -14.17 -1.30 9.93
N ASP A 259 -14.89 -2.12 10.70
CA ASP A 259 -15.37 -1.74 12.03
C ASP A 259 -14.23 -1.69 13.05
N ASP A 260 -14.24 -0.66 13.91
CA ASP A 260 -13.41 -0.63 15.12
C ASP A 260 -13.92 -1.77 16.03
N GLY A 261 -13.13 -2.82 16.23
CA GLY A 261 -13.52 -3.95 17.08
C GLY A 261 -14.11 -3.57 18.45
#